data_AF-A0A7S4SZY6-F1
#
_entry.id   AF-A0A7S4SZY6-F1
#
_cell.length_a   1.000
_cell.length_b   1.000
_cell.length_c   1.000
_cell.angle_alpha   90.00
_cell.angle_beta   90.00
_cell.angle_gamma   90.00
#
_symmetry.space_group_name_H-M   'P 1'
#
loop_
_entity.id
_entity.type
_entity.pdbx_description
1 polymer ?
#
loop_
_entity_poly.entity_id
_entity_poly.type
_entity_poly.pdbx_seq_one_letter_code
_entity_poly.pdbx_strand_id
1 'polypeptide(L)'
;PAATRDAPLASAAPASACGLLPAAAALTGTALAVGSALRRRRAAGAERTRAQVVALRDGNPRVARLREMKEKTVQISPSILSADFSKLGQEVDDVLKAGADWVHVDVMDGRFVPNITIGPLVVDALRKKLPDALLDCHLMIVEPEQRVDDFAKAGADIISVHCES
;
A
#
# COMPACT_ATOMS: atom_id res chain seq x y z
N PRO A 1 23.96 53.83 -31.72
CA PRO A 1 22.96 53.00 -32.44
C PRO A 1 21.74 52.72 -31.52
N ALA A 2 20.60 53.41 -31.60
CA ALA A 2 19.91 53.96 -32.79
C ALA A 2 19.69 52.90 -33.88
N ALA A 3 18.47 52.57 -34.31
CA ALA A 3 17.14 53.03 -33.83
C ALA A 3 16.00 52.13 -34.40
N THR A 4 14.75 52.31 -33.92
CA THR A 4 13.46 52.10 -34.67
C THR A 4 13.14 50.65 -35.16
N ARG A 5 11.93 50.18 -35.53
CA ARG A 5 10.48 50.58 -35.54
C ARG A 5 9.67 49.29 -35.91
N ASP A 6 8.35 49.12 -35.78
CA ASP A 6 7.22 49.84 -35.16
C ASP A 6 6.07 48.84 -34.84
N ALA A 7 4.92 49.30 -34.31
CA ALA A 7 3.65 48.54 -34.26
C ALA A 7 2.81 48.73 -35.56
N PRO A 8 1.63 48.07 -35.74
CA PRO A 8 0.38 48.62 -35.18
C PRO A 8 -0.74 47.59 -34.81
N LEU A 9 -1.89 48.16 -34.40
CA LEU A 9 -3.12 47.56 -33.87
C LEU A 9 -4.07 46.94 -34.93
N ALA A 10 -5.23 46.46 -34.44
CA ALA A 10 -6.57 46.32 -35.08
C ALA A 10 -6.95 44.92 -35.61
N SER A 11 -8.21 44.47 -35.65
CA SER A 11 -9.50 44.89 -35.02
C SER A 11 -10.61 43.87 -35.38
N ALA A 12 -11.74 43.92 -34.64
CA ALA A 12 -13.10 43.48 -35.03
C ALA A 12 -13.50 41.99 -35.04
N ALA A 13 -14.71 41.76 -34.51
CA ALA A 13 -15.61 40.61 -34.74
C ALA A 13 -16.49 40.88 -36.01
N PRO A 14 -17.56 40.14 -36.42
CA PRO A 14 -18.51 39.36 -35.60
C PRO A 14 -19.17 38.07 -36.20
N ALA A 15 -19.90 37.35 -35.32
CA ALA A 15 -21.23 36.71 -35.47
C ALA A 15 -21.63 35.72 -36.60
N SER A 16 -22.61 34.87 -36.22
CA SER A 16 -23.56 34.08 -37.03
C SER A 16 -23.09 32.75 -37.66
N ALA A 17 -23.90 31.68 -37.75
CA ALA A 17 -25.17 31.37 -37.09
C ALA A 17 -25.58 29.88 -37.33
N CYS A 18 -26.61 29.44 -36.59
CA CYS A 18 -27.63 28.44 -36.99
C CYS A 18 -27.24 26.95 -37.03
N GLY A 19 -28.09 26.08 -36.43
CA GLY A 19 -27.84 24.62 -36.44
C GLY A 19 -28.58 23.74 -35.43
N LEU A 20 -29.85 24.04 -35.12
CA LEU A 20 -30.93 23.06 -34.85
C LEU A 20 -30.70 21.86 -33.89
N LEU A 21 -31.27 21.97 -32.68
CA LEU A 21 -31.95 20.85 -31.99
C LEU A 21 -33.32 20.60 -32.66
N PRO A 22 -33.82 19.35 -32.77
CA PRO A 22 -34.58 18.67 -31.69
C PRO A 22 -34.27 17.14 -31.61
N ALA A 23 -34.87 16.27 -30.78
CA ALA A 23 -35.48 16.33 -29.45
C ALA A 23 -35.71 14.87 -28.95
N ALA A 24 -36.15 14.72 -27.69
CA ALA A 24 -36.96 13.61 -27.18
C ALA A 24 -36.35 12.18 -26.98
N ALA A 25 -36.22 11.85 -25.69
CA ALA A 25 -36.89 10.72 -25.02
C ALA A 25 -36.28 9.30 -25.03
N ALA A 26 -36.76 8.54 -24.03
CA ALA A 26 -36.54 7.12 -23.71
C ALA A 26 -35.15 6.72 -23.15
N LEU A 27 -35.03 5.82 -22.16
CA LEU A 27 -35.91 5.39 -21.05
C LEU A 27 -35.07 4.47 -20.13
N THR A 28 -35.29 4.52 -18.80
CA THR A 28 -35.04 3.44 -17.81
C THR A 28 -33.86 2.46 -18.01
N GLY A 29 -32.80 2.61 -17.20
CA GLY A 29 -31.82 1.56 -16.88
C GLY A 29 -31.78 1.32 -15.37
N THR A 30 -32.35 0.22 -14.90
CA THR A 30 -32.71 0.01 -13.49
C THR A 30 -31.52 -0.32 -12.59
N ALA A 31 -31.34 0.46 -11.52
CA ALA A 31 -30.53 0.04 -10.38
C ALA A 31 -31.35 -0.91 -9.48
N LEU A 32 -31.06 -2.21 -9.49
CA LEU A 32 -31.25 -3.11 -8.33
C LEU A 32 -30.61 -4.49 -8.59
N ALA A 33 -29.65 -4.88 -7.75
CA ALA A 33 -29.19 -6.26 -7.63
C ALA A 33 -28.72 -6.54 -6.19
N VAL A 34 -29.64 -6.40 -5.23
CA VAL A 34 -29.41 -6.88 -3.86
C VAL A 34 -29.50 -8.41 -3.87
N GLY A 35 -28.37 -9.05 -4.15
CA GLY A 35 -28.21 -10.50 -4.13
C GLY A 35 -28.35 -11.05 -2.71
N SER A 36 -29.17 -12.08 -2.56
CA SER A 36 -29.68 -12.57 -1.28
C SER A 36 -28.85 -13.70 -0.65
N ALA A 37 -29.32 -14.16 0.51
CA ALA A 37 -28.99 -15.43 1.18
C ALA A 37 -27.77 -15.47 2.13
N LEU A 38 -27.98 -14.92 3.34
CA LEU A 38 -27.45 -15.55 4.56
C LEU A 38 -27.91 -17.02 4.63
N ARG A 39 -27.00 -17.98 4.33
CA ARG A 39 -26.86 -19.24 5.08
C ARG A 39 -25.72 -20.13 4.56
N ARG A 40 -24.74 -20.39 5.43
CA ARG A 40 -24.27 -21.75 5.72
C ARG A 40 -23.73 -21.80 7.15
N ARG A 41 -24.13 -22.84 7.90
CA ARG A 41 -23.79 -23.00 9.33
C ARG A 41 -22.39 -23.61 9.50
N ARG A 42 -21.79 -23.30 10.66
CA ARG A 42 -20.55 -23.84 11.24
C ARG A 42 -20.20 -25.27 10.81
N ALA A 43 -18.93 -25.47 10.46
CA ALA A 43 -18.15 -26.59 10.97
C ALA A 43 -17.12 -26.02 11.98
N ALA A 44 -16.86 -26.73 13.08
CA ALA A 44 -15.97 -26.27 14.15
C ALA A 44 -14.54 -26.82 13.94
N GLY A 45 -13.54 -26.07 14.41
CA GLY A 45 -12.15 -26.58 14.54
C GLY A 45 -11.08 -25.52 14.30
N ALA A 46 -10.17 -25.39 15.26
CA ALA A 46 -8.94 -24.58 15.23
C ALA A 46 -9.12 -23.08 14.92
N GLU A 47 -9.46 -22.33 15.97
CA GLU A 47 -9.22 -20.88 16.03
C GLU A 47 -7.71 -20.62 16.04
N ARG A 48 -7.11 -20.52 14.84
CA ARG A 48 -5.78 -19.93 14.67
C ARG A 48 -5.98 -18.43 14.66
N THR A 49 -5.30 -17.72 15.56
CA THR A 49 -5.10 -16.27 15.52
C THR A 49 -4.37 -15.92 14.23
N ARG A 50 -5.14 -15.73 13.16
CA ARG A 50 -4.65 -15.16 11.91
C ARG A 50 -4.47 -13.67 12.17
N ALA A 51 -3.22 -13.23 12.27
CA ALA A 51 -2.88 -11.83 12.07
C ALA A 51 -3.62 -11.36 10.81
N GLN A 52 -4.47 -10.35 10.96
CA GLN A 52 -5.23 -9.84 9.83
C GLN A 52 -4.28 -8.95 9.04
N VAL A 53 -4.03 -9.30 7.78
CA VAL A 53 -3.34 -8.41 6.85
C VAL A 53 -4.27 -7.23 6.59
N VAL A 54 -3.98 -6.09 7.20
CA VAL A 54 -4.78 -4.88 7.10
C VAL A 54 -4.10 -3.93 6.13
N ALA A 55 -4.77 -3.76 4.98
CA ALA A 55 -4.37 -2.95 3.83
C ALA A 55 -3.19 -3.48 2.98
N LEU A 56 -3.51 -3.79 1.72
CA LEU A 56 -2.57 -3.79 0.60
C LEU A 56 -2.85 -2.51 -0.20
N ARG A 57 -1.81 -1.74 -0.55
CA ARG A 57 -1.99 -0.47 -1.29
C ARG A 57 -2.19 -0.73 -2.79
N ASP A 58 -3.40 -0.49 -3.28
CA ASP A 58 -3.69 -0.57 -4.72
C ASP A 58 -2.80 0.41 -5.53
N GLY A 59 -2.36 -0.05 -6.70
CA GLY A 59 -1.45 0.69 -7.59
C GLY A 59 0.04 0.57 -7.26
N ASN A 60 0.45 -0.05 -6.14
CA ASN A 60 1.86 -0.35 -5.88
C ASN A 60 2.31 -1.57 -6.72
N PRO A 61 3.32 -1.47 -7.60
CA PRO A 61 3.78 -2.61 -8.41
C PRO A 61 4.29 -3.79 -7.55
N ARG A 62 4.80 -3.51 -6.33
CA ARG A 62 5.19 -4.55 -5.37
C ARG A 62 4.00 -5.39 -4.88
N VAL A 63 2.79 -4.83 -4.85
CA VAL A 63 1.55 -5.57 -4.49
C VAL A 63 1.12 -6.52 -5.61
N ALA A 64 1.48 -6.29 -6.87
CA ALA A 64 1.32 -7.30 -7.93
C ALA A 64 2.22 -8.52 -7.66
N ARG A 65 3.49 -8.28 -7.29
CA ARG A 65 4.43 -9.33 -6.87
C ARG A 65 3.88 -10.16 -5.70
N LEU A 66 3.22 -9.52 -4.72
CA LEU A 66 2.53 -10.23 -3.62
C LEU A 66 1.38 -11.13 -4.10
N ARG A 67 0.61 -10.70 -5.11
CA ARG A 67 -0.46 -11.52 -5.69
C ARG A 67 0.12 -12.73 -6.44
N GLU A 68 1.22 -12.57 -7.17
CA GLU A 68 1.94 -13.67 -7.82
C GLU A 68 2.54 -14.65 -6.81
N MET A 69 3.17 -14.14 -5.73
CA MET A 69 3.74 -14.99 -4.68
C MET A 69 2.69 -15.70 -3.83
N LYS A 70 1.43 -15.28 -3.84
CA LYS A 70 0.33 -16.01 -3.17
C LYS A 70 0.12 -17.41 -3.75
N GLU A 71 0.48 -17.63 -5.01
CA GLU A 71 0.43 -18.94 -5.67
C GLU A 71 1.64 -19.83 -5.33
N LYS A 72 2.64 -19.30 -4.62
CA LYS A 72 3.82 -20.04 -4.14
C LYS A 72 3.45 -20.84 -2.89
N THR A 73 3.67 -22.15 -2.89
CA THR A 73 3.21 -23.08 -1.83
C THR A 73 3.80 -22.78 -0.44
N VAL A 74 5.00 -22.22 -0.39
CA VAL A 74 5.70 -21.78 0.83
C VAL A 74 6.38 -20.44 0.54
N GLN A 75 6.26 -19.50 1.47
CA GLN A 75 6.89 -18.19 1.43
C GLN A 75 7.87 -18.08 2.61
N ILE A 76 9.04 -17.48 2.39
CA ILE A 76 10.05 -17.27 3.43
C ILE A 76 10.17 -15.77 3.73
N SER A 77 9.80 -15.37 4.95
CA SER A 77 9.91 -14.01 5.47
C SER A 77 10.74 -14.03 6.76
N PRO A 78 12.06 -13.76 6.70
CA PRO A 78 12.94 -13.76 7.87
C PRO A 78 12.81 -12.46 8.65
N SER A 79 12.75 -12.55 9.99
CA SER A 79 12.68 -11.38 10.87
C SER A 79 14.05 -10.72 11.04
N ILE A 80 14.08 -9.40 10.83
CA ILE A 80 15.29 -8.59 10.99
C ILE A 80 15.74 -8.43 12.45
N LEU A 81 14.94 -8.85 13.44
CA LEU A 81 15.36 -8.85 14.84
C LEU A 81 16.54 -9.80 15.12
N SER A 82 16.73 -10.81 14.26
CA SER A 82 17.85 -11.75 14.32
C SER A 82 19.09 -11.29 13.55
N ALA A 83 19.01 -10.17 12.83
CA ALA A 83 20.11 -9.65 12.02
C ALA A 83 21.08 -8.78 12.85
N ASP A 84 22.30 -8.64 12.37
CA ASP A 84 23.26 -7.69 12.94
C ASP A 84 22.88 -6.26 12.54
N PHE A 85 22.30 -5.52 13.49
CA PHE A 85 21.86 -4.13 13.31
C PHE A 85 22.98 -3.18 12.87
N SER A 86 24.26 -3.47 13.13
CA SER A 86 25.39 -2.63 12.71
C SER A 86 25.60 -2.64 11.19
N LYS A 87 25.16 -3.71 10.52
CA LYS A 87 25.23 -3.93 9.07
C LYS A 87 23.88 -4.33 8.47
N LEU A 88 22.78 -3.93 9.10
CA LEU A 88 21.40 -4.37 8.82
C LEU A 88 21.06 -4.38 7.32
N GLY A 89 21.34 -3.28 6.62
CA GLY A 89 21.04 -3.15 5.21
C GLY A 89 21.87 -4.06 4.29
N GLN A 90 22.96 -4.66 4.76
CA GLN A 90 23.70 -5.68 4.02
C GLN A 90 23.16 -7.08 4.33
N GLU A 91 22.91 -7.39 5.60
CA GLU A 91 22.28 -8.65 6.02
C GLU A 91 20.97 -8.92 5.27
N VAL A 92 20.10 -7.90 5.15
CA VAL A 92 18.83 -8.04 4.43
C VAL A 92 19.02 -8.23 2.91
N ASP A 93 20.01 -7.57 2.31
CA ASP A 93 20.37 -7.74 0.89
C ASP A 93 20.89 -9.16 0.61
N ASP A 94 21.77 -9.66 1.47
CA ASP A 94 22.36 -11.00 1.36
C ASP A 94 21.30 -12.10 1.56
N VAL A 95 20.35 -11.91 2.49
CA VAL A 95 19.23 -12.84 2.73
C VAL A 95 18.21 -12.85 1.58
N LEU A 96 17.94 -11.70 0.96
CA LEU A 96 17.12 -11.63 -0.26
C LEU A 96 17.81 -12.33 -1.43
N LYS A 97 19.13 -12.16 -1.59
CA LYS A 97 19.94 -12.89 -2.59
C LYS A 97 19.99 -14.39 -2.33
N ALA A 98 19.94 -14.82 -1.08
CA ALA A 98 19.84 -16.22 -0.69
C ALA A 98 18.47 -16.86 -0.99
N GLY A 99 17.49 -16.08 -1.45
CA GLY A 99 16.19 -16.58 -1.90
C GLY A 99 15.03 -16.38 -0.91
N ALA A 100 15.18 -15.52 0.09
CA ALA A 100 14.04 -15.05 0.88
C ALA A 100 13.04 -14.31 -0.02
N ASP A 101 11.74 -14.49 0.23
CA ASP A 101 10.69 -13.85 -0.55
C ASP A 101 10.50 -12.39 -0.12
N TRP A 102 10.29 -12.18 1.19
CA TRP A 102 10.00 -10.89 1.81
C TRP A 102 10.97 -10.65 2.98
N VAL A 103 10.82 -9.53 3.68
CA VAL A 103 11.57 -9.18 4.89
C VAL A 103 10.56 -8.84 5.98
N HIS A 104 10.64 -9.54 7.12
CA HIS A 104 9.73 -9.33 8.25
C HIS A 104 10.30 -8.32 9.24
N VAL A 105 9.47 -7.36 9.65
CA VAL A 105 9.82 -6.19 10.47
C VAL A 105 8.90 -6.16 11.69
N ASP A 106 9.38 -6.72 12.81
CA ASP A 106 8.66 -6.74 14.08
C ASP A 106 8.80 -5.41 14.84
N VAL A 107 7.68 -4.71 15.03
CA VAL A 107 7.58 -3.41 15.71
C VAL A 107 6.94 -3.61 17.07
N MET A 108 7.67 -3.33 18.15
CA MET A 108 7.20 -3.43 19.54
C MET A 108 7.34 -2.08 20.26
N ASP A 109 6.33 -1.69 21.04
CA ASP A 109 6.23 -0.36 21.69
C ASP A 109 6.56 -0.34 23.20
N GLY A 110 6.91 -1.48 23.81
CA GLY A 110 7.12 -1.60 25.25
C GLY A 110 5.83 -1.66 26.09
N ARG A 111 4.65 -1.58 25.46
CA ARG A 111 3.34 -1.59 26.15
C ARG A 111 2.51 -2.83 25.81
N PHE A 112 2.40 -3.17 24.54
CA PHE A 112 1.74 -4.40 24.08
C PHE A 112 2.64 -5.62 24.29
N VAL A 113 3.94 -5.45 24.03
CA VAL A 113 5.02 -6.39 24.39
C VAL A 113 6.04 -5.61 25.24
N PRO A 114 6.63 -6.18 26.31
CA PRO A 114 7.55 -5.45 27.20
C PRO A 114 8.88 -5.01 26.56
N ASN A 115 9.16 -5.43 25.32
CA ASN A 115 10.34 -5.03 24.56
C ASN A 115 10.02 -3.84 23.64
N ILE A 116 11.05 -3.03 23.34
CA ILE A 116 11.00 -1.98 22.32
C ILE A 116 12.00 -2.37 21.22
N THR A 117 11.57 -2.37 19.95
CA THR A 117 12.41 -2.79 18.82
C THR A 117 12.80 -1.62 17.92
N ILE A 118 11.97 -1.32 16.93
CA ILE A 118 12.28 -0.45 15.79
C ILE A 118 11.04 0.33 15.36
N GLY A 119 11.26 1.54 14.84
CA GLY A 119 10.19 2.42 14.35
C GLY A 119 10.22 2.62 12.83
N PRO A 120 9.31 3.47 12.29
CA PRO A 120 9.18 3.75 10.85
C PRO A 120 10.49 4.20 10.17
N LEU A 121 11.40 4.85 10.91
CA LEU A 121 12.71 5.28 10.41
C LEU A 121 13.57 4.13 9.87
N VAL A 122 13.49 2.93 10.47
CA VAL A 122 14.22 1.75 10.01
C VAL A 122 13.62 1.20 8.72
N VAL A 123 12.28 1.24 8.60
CA VAL A 123 11.56 0.84 7.38
C VAL A 123 11.87 1.77 6.22
N ASP A 124 11.91 3.08 6.44
CA ASP A 124 12.32 4.08 5.45
C ASP A 124 13.80 3.91 5.03
N ALA A 125 14.71 3.65 5.97
CA ALA A 125 16.11 3.37 5.67
C ALA A 125 16.28 2.07 4.84
N LEU A 126 15.56 1.00 5.18
CA LEU A 126 15.54 -0.24 4.41
C LEU A 126 14.94 -0.03 3.02
N ARG A 127 13.82 0.69 2.91
CA ARG A 127 13.19 1.04 1.62
C ARG A 127 14.12 1.79 0.69
N LYS A 128 14.92 2.73 1.23
CA LYS A 128 15.91 3.50 0.46
C LYS A 128 17.06 2.64 -0.06
N LYS A 129 17.51 1.63 0.70
CA LYS A 129 18.57 0.72 0.25
C LYS A 129 18.04 -0.41 -0.66
N LEU A 130 16.81 -0.84 -0.44
CA LEU A 130 16.18 -2.01 -1.08
C LEU A 130 14.81 -1.62 -1.68
N PRO A 131 14.80 -0.88 -2.81
CA PRO A 131 13.56 -0.31 -3.37
C PRO A 131 12.53 -1.36 -3.79
N ASP A 132 12.98 -2.53 -4.26
CA ASP A 132 12.15 -3.61 -4.79
C ASP A 132 11.85 -4.74 -3.79
N ALA A 133 12.43 -4.68 -2.59
CA ALA A 133 12.16 -5.65 -1.53
C ALA A 133 10.74 -5.49 -0.99
N LEU A 134 10.14 -6.58 -0.54
CA LEU A 134 8.86 -6.54 0.15
C LEU A 134 9.08 -6.44 1.66
N LEU A 135 8.55 -5.38 2.26
CA LEU A 135 8.66 -5.13 3.68
C LEU A 135 7.31 -5.44 4.35
N ASP A 136 7.29 -6.49 5.15
CA ASP A 136 6.14 -6.95 5.94
C ASP A 136 6.30 -6.45 7.38
N CYS A 137 5.49 -5.46 7.75
CA CYS A 137 5.58 -4.79 9.04
C CYS A 137 4.52 -5.33 10.01
N HIS A 138 4.98 -5.96 11.07
CA HIS A 138 4.14 -6.56 12.10
C HIS A 138 4.08 -5.64 13.33
N LEU A 139 2.92 -5.06 13.57
CA LEU A 139 2.69 -4.06 14.61
C LEU A 139 2.19 -4.73 15.90
N MET A 140 3.13 -5.02 16.80
CA MET A 140 2.89 -5.45 18.18
C MET A 140 2.85 -4.22 19.10
N ILE A 141 1.84 -3.37 18.89
CA ILE A 141 1.68 -2.07 19.56
C ILE A 141 0.24 -1.84 20.02
N VAL A 142 0.06 -0.92 20.97
CA VAL A 142 -1.25 -0.39 21.38
C VAL A 142 -1.69 0.71 20.39
N GLU A 143 -3.00 0.81 20.11
CA GLU A 143 -3.59 1.83 19.20
C GLU A 143 -2.90 1.87 17.80
N PRO A 144 -2.80 0.73 17.08
CA PRO A 144 -2.03 0.63 15.85
C PRO A 144 -2.53 1.55 14.73
N GLU A 145 -3.81 1.91 14.71
CA GLU A 145 -4.42 2.84 13.76
C GLU A 145 -3.74 4.22 13.74
N GLN A 146 -3.13 4.65 14.86
CA GLN A 146 -2.37 5.89 14.93
C GLN A 146 -1.01 5.80 14.24
N ARG A 147 -0.51 4.59 13.93
CA ARG A 147 0.84 4.32 13.41
C ARG A 147 0.87 3.68 12.03
N VAL A 148 -0.20 3.00 11.61
CA VAL A 148 -0.35 2.42 10.25
C VAL A 148 0.07 3.43 9.17
N ASP A 149 -0.36 4.68 9.31
CA ASP A 149 -0.06 5.78 8.39
C ASP A 149 1.43 6.12 8.29
N ASP A 150 2.17 6.06 9.41
CA ASP A 150 3.62 6.31 9.46
C ASP A 150 4.40 5.19 8.76
N PHE A 151 4.01 3.93 9.00
CA PHE A 151 4.62 2.76 8.33
C PHE A 151 4.29 2.68 6.84
N ALA A 152 3.06 3.05 6.45
CA ALA A 152 2.66 3.14 5.05
C ALA A 152 3.43 4.25 4.29
N LYS A 153 3.74 5.38 4.96
CA LYS A 153 4.59 6.46 4.41
C LYS A 153 6.06 6.05 4.33
N ALA A 154 6.58 5.33 5.33
CA ALA A 154 7.93 4.76 5.33
C ALA A 154 8.15 3.67 4.24
N GLY A 155 7.06 3.14 3.68
CA GLY A 155 7.09 2.24 2.52
C GLY A 155 6.96 0.77 2.87
N ALA A 156 6.28 0.42 3.96
CA ALA A 156 5.76 -0.92 4.20
C ALA A 156 4.86 -1.39 3.02
N ASP A 157 4.91 -2.67 2.68
CA ASP A 157 4.06 -3.28 1.64
C ASP A 157 2.88 -4.05 2.23
N ILE A 158 3.13 -4.71 3.37
CA ILE A 158 2.14 -5.39 4.20
C ILE A 158 2.21 -4.76 5.58
N ILE A 159 1.05 -4.50 6.17
CA ILE A 159 0.93 -4.13 7.58
C ILE A 159 0.03 -5.17 8.26
N SER A 160 0.59 -5.86 9.24
CA SER A 160 -0.09 -6.89 10.03
C SER A 160 -0.32 -6.34 11.43
N VAL A 161 -1.56 -6.41 11.92
CA VAL A 161 -1.94 -5.96 13.27
C VAL A 161 -2.55 -7.12 14.06
N HIS A 162 -2.39 -7.05 15.38
CA HIS A 162 -3.11 -7.91 16.32
C HIS A 162 -4.60 -7.59 16.35
N CYS A 163 -5.45 -8.60 16.59
CA CYS A 163 -6.89 -8.38 16.76
C CYS A 163 -7.26 -8.07 18.22
N GLU A 164 -6.28 -8.18 19.12
CA GLU A 164 -6.34 -7.92 20.54
C GLU A 164 -5.92 -6.48 20.92
N SER A 165 -5.38 -5.72 19.95
CA SER A 165 -4.88 -4.33 20.09
C SER A 165 -5.98 -3.27 20.04
#